data_AF-A0A946GEA7-F1
#
_entry.id   AF-A0A946GEA7-F1
#
_cell.length_a   1.000
_cell.length_b   1.000
_cell.length_c   1.000
_cell.angle_alpha   90.00
_cell.angle_beta   90.00
_cell.angle_gamma   90.00
#
_symmetry.space_group_name_H-M   'P 1'
#
loop_
_entity.id
_entity.type
_entity.pdbx_description
1 polymer ?
#
loop_
_entity_poly.entity_id
_entity_poly.type
_entity_poly.pdbx_seq_one_letter_code
_entity_poly.pdbx_strand_id
1 'polypeptide(L)'
;MAESEQISGDTAPRRRRIGLATVLVGGVTLLMLLAVGSVLALTLTGATQNTFSLLGARATTILDLVEARVDGQFDPVVSAAEDLSAQFADGRLNLDDRHERAFQTFTGVLTALPQVTAVIYAPVEGQALRVTLTEGIAISVPDAPALVQRQNRVLDFARSVDKPSQWLTPIWIQAVGQPVITVIAPVRRGDDFKGTVILSVTMGKIGDFLRQMTQTNDLHGFIVYDGSWVLGHPELDNVDFQPGSGGNPLPKIEDLADPAFALFGGGGERALTLLRNAPRVTDARIDNERIVITRDTDRFGERPWTLGVMLLREDVGNEVQRLIGMSVVGLLILVIAVFIGFMFARRLNRQISRLVTSASALTRLEVANAPLVPDSRISELSDAAQAFNRMIGALKLFETYVPKQLVLGLVQRGETIETTEERILTIMFTDIRGFSTLAEHMGAAEIAELLNTHFEMLASAIEAEGGTVDKYIGDAIMAFWGAPEQVPDHAARALRAAAEIQRRVRADNDARRARGDEALRIRVGIHTGQVIVGNIGSKNRVNYTVVGDAVNTASRIDSLAKEIATEEDCIILTSGDTRDLAGPADTGVYDLQNLGEREIRGREGTVSIFQLDANVPSS
;
A
#
# COMPACT_ATOMS: atom_id res chain seq x y z
N MET A 1 -66.76 11.33 16.28
CA MET A 1 -65.97 10.10 16.09
C MET A 1 -65.56 10.08 14.62
N ALA A 2 -64.48 10.70 14.15
CA ALA A 2 -63.12 10.89 14.66
C ALA A 2 -62.38 9.57 14.90
N GLU A 3 -61.57 9.17 13.91
CA GLU A 3 -60.35 8.32 13.90
C GLU A 3 -60.25 7.64 12.52
N SER A 4 -59.14 7.55 11.81
CA SER A 4 -57.80 8.13 11.87
C SER A 4 -57.09 7.68 10.58
N GLU A 5 -56.65 8.61 9.73
CA GLU A 5 -55.74 8.33 8.61
C GLU A 5 -54.37 7.90 9.17
N GLN A 6 -53.96 6.67 8.90
CA GLN A 6 -52.59 6.21 9.11
C GLN A 6 -51.81 6.39 7.80
N ILE A 7 -51.10 7.51 7.70
CA ILE A 7 -50.07 7.73 6.68
C ILE A 7 -48.85 6.88 7.06
N SER A 8 -48.63 5.82 6.28
CA SER A 8 -47.46 4.94 6.35
C SER A 8 -46.19 5.72 6.00
N GLY A 9 -45.32 5.92 6.99
CA GLY A 9 -44.01 6.52 6.83
C GLY A 9 -43.07 5.61 6.04
N ASP A 10 -42.72 6.04 4.83
CA ASP A 10 -41.69 5.43 3.99
C ASP A 10 -40.29 5.82 4.54
N THR A 11 -39.67 4.94 5.31
CA THR A 11 -38.30 5.13 5.79
C THR A 11 -37.31 4.74 4.70
N ALA A 12 -36.89 5.70 3.89
CA ALA A 12 -35.81 5.53 2.92
C ALA A 12 -34.53 4.94 3.57
N PRO A 13 -33.81 4.01 2.90
CA PRO A 13 -32.64 3.36 3.47
C PRO A 13 -31.50 4.37 3.72
N ARG A 14 -31.02 4.46 4.97
CA ARG A 14 -29.84 5.25 5.34
C ARG A 14 -28.61 4.79 4.54
N ARG A 15 -28.24 5.53 3.49
CA ARG A 15 -27.00 5.31 2.75
C ARG A 15 -25.82 5.36 3.72
N ARG A 16 -25.06 4.26 3.83
CA ARG A 16 -23.79 4.24 4.57
C ARG A 16 -22.85 5.28 3.97
N ARG A 17 -22.52 6.32 4.73
CA ARG A 17 -21.53 7.33 4.34
C ARG A 17 -20.15 6.79 4.68
N ILE A 18 -19.31 6.60 3.66
CA ILE A 18 -17.90 6.21 3.84
C ILE A 18 -17.09 7.51 3.94
N GLY A 19 -16.21 7.59 4.94
CA GLY A 19 -15.33 8.75 5.09
C GLY A 19 -14.35 8.85 3.91
N LEU A 20 -14.13 10.07 3.43
CA LEU A 20 -13.17 10.34 2.34
C LEU A 20 -11.79 9.74 2.63
N ALA A 21 -11.36 9.77 3.89
CA ALA A 21 -10.13 9.13 4.36
C ALA A 21 -10.02 7.66 3.96
N THR A 22 -11.08 6.89 4.16
CA THR A 22 -11.13 5.46 3.89
C THR A 22 -11.09 5.19 2.39
N VAL A 23 -11.81 6.00 1.61
CA VAL A 23 -11.82 5.89 0.14
C VAL A 23 -10.46 6.23 -0.43
N LEU A 24 -9.82 7.30 0.05
CA LEU A 24 -8.58 7.81 -0.52
C LEU A 24 -7.38 6.96 -0.10
N VAL A 25 -7.27 6.61 1.18
CA VAL A 25 -6.20 5.71 1.67
C VAL A 25 -6.40 4.31 1.12
N GLY A 26 -7.60 3.75 1.22
CA GLY A 26 -7.90 2.40 0.71
C GLY A 26 -7.74 2.31 -0.80
N GLY A 27 -8.28 3.26 -1.55
CA GLY A 27 -8.24 3.29 -3.01
C GLY A 27 -6.82 3.47 -3.56
N VAL A 28 -6.05 4.44 -3.06
CA VAL A 28 -4.66 4.66 -3.51
C VAL A 28 -3.78 3.46 -3.16
N THR A 29 -3.91 2.94 -1.94
CA THR A 29 -3.14 1.77 -1.51
C THR A 29 -3.47 0.54 -2.36
N LEU A 30 -4.75 0.28 -2.61
CA LEU A 30 -5.19 -0.83 -3.45
C LEU A 30 -4.72 -0.68 -4.89
N LEU A 31 -4.84 0.51 -5.49
CA LEU A 31 -4.35 0.78 -6.84
C LEU A 31 -2.84 0.59 -6.95
N MET A 32 -2.07 1.04 -5.96
CA MET A 32 -0.62 0.83 -5.93
C MET A 32 -0.25 -0.64 -5.78
N LEU A 33 -0.93 -1.38 -4.90
CA LEU A 33 -0.74 -2.82 -4.75
C LEU A 33 -1.06 -3.56 -6.05
N LEU A 34 -2.15 -3.20 -6.74
CA LEU A 34 -2.50 -3.81 -8.02
C LEU A 34 -1.50 -3.44 -9.13
N ALA A 35 -1.15 -2.16 -9.27
CA ALA A 35 -0.25 -1.71 -10.33
C ALA A 35 1.19 -2.21 -10.12
N VAL A 36 1.81 -1.90 -8.98
CA VAL A 36 3.20 -2.29 -8.70
C VAL A 36 3.29 -3.78 -8.44
N GLY A 37 2.32 -4.36 -7.72
CA GLY A 37 2.29 -5.80 -7.45
C GLY A 37 2.09 -6.64 -8.70
N SER A 38 1.28 -6.21 -9.68
CA SER A 38 1.14 -6.95 -10.95
C SER A 38 2.42 -6.90 -11.78
N VAL A 39 3.08 -5.74 -11.89
CA VAL A 39 4.37 -5.62 -12.57
C VAL A 39 5.43 -6.47 -11.88
N LEU A 40 5.48 -6.45 -10.55
CA LEU A 40 6.39 -7.30 -9.77
C LEU A 40 6.09 -8.79 -9.99
N ALA A 41 4.83 -9.20 -9.99
CA ALA A 41 4.43 -10.58 -10.23
C ALA A 41 4.82 -11.04 -11.64
N LEU A 42 4.58 -10.22 -12.67
CA LEU A 42 4.95 -10.52 -14.06
C LEU A 42 6.48 -10.64 -14.22
N THR A 43 7.22 -9.69 -13.66
CA THR A 43 8.70 -9.70 -13.74
C THR A 43 9.30 -10.89 -13.00
N LEU A 44 8.79 -11.21 -11.80
CA LEU A 44 9.21 -12.39 -11.04
C LEU A 44 8.88 -13.69 -11.76
N THR A 45 7.67 -13.80 -12.31
CA THR A 45 7.26 -14.99 -13.06
C THR A 45 8.15 -15.18 -14.28
N GLY A 46 8.38 -14.12 -15.06
CA GLY A 46 9.27 -14.16 -16.22
C GLY A 46 10.72 -14.48 -15.86
N ALA A 47 11.26 -13.87 -14.81
CA ALA A 47 12.61 -14.14 -14.33
C ALA A 47 12.76 -15.58 -13.84
N THR A 48 11.76 -16.09 -13.12
CA THR A 48 11.74 -17.48 -12.63
C THR A 48 11.72 -18.47 -13.79
N GLN A 49 10.84 -18.27 -14.78
CA GLN A 49 10.78 -19.11 -15.98
C GLN A 49 12.09 -19.08 -16.76
N ASN A 50 12.66 -17.89 -16.97
CA ASN A 50 13.92 -17.73 -17.69
C ASN A 50 15.08 -18.44 -16.97
N THR A 51 15.19 -18.25 -15.65
CA THR A 51 16.24 -18.87 -14.83
C THR A 51 16.18 -20.39 -14.92
N PHE A 52 15.02 -21.00 -14.69
CA PHE A 52 14.89 -22.46 -14.73
C PHE A 52 15.02 -23.04 -16.13
N SER A 53 14.61 -22.30 -17.17
CA SER A 53 14.87 -22.68 -18.57
C SER A 53 16.37 -22.72 -18.87
N LEU A 54 17.11 -21.69 -18.45
CA LEU A 54 18.57 -21.63 -18.63
C LEU A 54 19.28 -22.77 -17.91
N LEU A 55 18.87 -23.05 -16.66
CA LEU A 55 19.42 -24.15 -15.88
C LEU A 55 19.11 -25.51 -16.51
N GLY A 56 17.88 -25.71 -16.99
CA GLY A 56 17.49 -26.94 -17.68
C GLY A 56 18.24 -27.16 -19.00
N ALA A 57 18.45 -26.09 -19.77
CA ALA A 57 19.28 -26.13 -20.96
C ALA A 57 20.75 -26.47 -20.62
N ARG A 58 21.33 -25.84 -19.60
CA ARG A 58 22.69 -26.13 -19.13
C ARG A 58 22.84 -27.58 -18.66
N ALA A 59 21.88 -28.10 -17.89
CA ALA A 59 21.86 -29.50 -17.46
C ALA A 59 21.80 -30.47 -18.65
N THR A 60 20.98 -30.15 -19.65
CA THR A 60 20.88 -30.93 -20.89
C THR A 60 22.22 -30.95 -21.62
N THR A 61 22.86 -29.79 -21.80
CA THR A 61 24.18 -29.67 -22.46
C THR A 61 25.27 -30.45 -21.73
N ILE A 62 25.28 -30.42 -20.39
CA ILE A 62 26.24 -31.18 -19.58
C ILE A 62 26.07 -32.69 -19.81
N LEU A 63 24.83 -33.18 -19.76
CA LEU A 63 24.56 -34.61 -20.02
C LEU A 63 24.80 -34.99 -21.49
N ASP A 64 24.53 -34.10 -22.44
CA ASP A 64 24.87 -34.31 -23.86
C ASP A 64 26.38 -34.45 -24.05
N LEU A 65 27.18 -33.65 -23.33
CA LEU A 65 28.64 -33.77 -23.35
C LEU A 65 29.10 -35.10 -22.74
N VAL A 66 28.54 -35.50 -21.60
CA VAL A 66 28.90 -36.79 -20.97
C VAL A 66 28.50 -37.96 -21.86
N GLU A 67 27.29 -37.95 -22.42
CA GLU A 67 26.83 -38.96 -23.37
C GLU A 67 27.76 -39.02 -24.58
N ALA A 68 28.11 -37.89 -25.20
CA ALA A 68 29.04 -37.86 -26.34
C ALA A 68 30.45 -38.37 -25.99
N ARG A 69 30.92 -38.15 -24.76
CA ARG A 69 32.20 -38.69 -24.28
C ARG A 69 32.14 -40.21 -24.07
N VAL A 70 31.05 -40.70 -23.51
CA VAL A 70 30.79 -42.14 -23.35
C VAL A 70 30.68 -42.80 -24.72
N ASP A 71 29.90 -42.22 -25.64
CA ASP A 71 29.80 -42.67 -27.03
C ASP A 71 31.17 -42.75 -27.70
N GLY A 72 31.97 -41.68 -27.61
CA GLY A 72 33.33 -41.65 -28.16
C GLY A 72 34.27 -42.70 -27.54
N GLN A 73 33.97 -43.20 -26.34
CA GLN A 73 34.76 -44.21 -25.67
C GLN A 73 34.35 -45.64 -26.07
N PHE A 74 33.05 -45.89 -26.28
CA PHE A 74 32.51 -47.23 -26.50
C PHE A 74 32.18 -47.54 -27.97
N ASP A 75 31.75 -46.55 -28.77
CA ASP A 75 31.43 -46.74 -30.19
C ASP A 75 32.64 -47.27 -31.01
N PRO A 76 33.89 -46.79 -30.80
CA PRO A 76 35.06 -47.35 -31.49
C PRO A 76 35.31 -48.83 -31.15
N VAL A 77 34.95 -49.27 -29.93
CA VAL A 77 35.07 -50.67 -29.50
C VAL A 77 34.09 -51.54 -30.28
N VAL A 78 32.85 -51.06 -30.44
CA VAL A 78 31.82 -51.72 -31.24
C VAL A 78 32.26 -51.81 -32.71
N SER A 79 32.70 -50.69 -33.30
CA SER A 79 33.17 -50.65 -34.68
C SER A 79 34.36 -51.59 -34.92
N ALA A 80 35.31 -51.67 -33.98
CA ALA A 80 36.45 -52.59 -34.08
C ALA A 80 36.02 -54.07 -33.97
N ALA A 81 35.05 -54.39 -33.10
CA ALA A 81 34.52 -55.75 -32.99
C ALA A 81 33.83 -56.20 -34.29
N GLU A 82 33.03 -55.31 -34.89
CA GLU A 82 32.32 -55.56 -36.14
C GLU A 82 33.29 -55.69 -37.33
N ASP A 83 34.29 -54.81 -37.43
CA ASP A 83 35.30 -54.87 -38.50
C ASP A 83 36.14 -56.16 -38.40
N LEU A 84 36.61 -56.52 -37.20
CA LEU A 84 37.30 -57.79 -36.98
C LEU A 84 36.41 -58.98 -37.34
N SER A 85 35.13 -58.94 -36.95
CA SER A 85 34.17 -59.99 -37.28
C SER A 85 34.03 -60.16 -38.81
N ALA A 86 33.88 -59.05 -39.54
CA ALA A 86 33.82 -59.05 -40.99
C ALA A 86 35.12 -59.58 -41.63
N GLN A 87 36.28 -59.20 -41.10
CA GLN A 87 37.57 -59.70 -41.59
C GLN A 87 37.73 -61.22 -41.42
N PHE A 88 37.24 -61.80 -40.32
CA PHE A 88 37.21 -63.26 -40.15
C PHE A 88 36.15 -63.93 -41.03
N ALA A 89 34.98 -63.33 -41.21
CA ALA A 89 33.91 -63.84 -42.07
C ALA A 89 34.38 -63.98 -43.53
N ASP A 90 35.03 -62.92 -44.05
CA ASP A 90 35.58 -62.83 -45.40
C ASP A 90 36.86 -63.67 -45.59
N GLY A 91 37.42 -64.21 -44.50
CA GLY A 91 38.67 -64.99 -44.52
C GLY A 91 39.94 -64.14 -44.70
N ARG A 92 39.84 -62.81 -44.57
CA ARG A 92 41.00 -61.90 -44.53
C ARG A 92 41.86 -62.15 -43.29
N LEU A 93 41.22 -62.52 -42.18
CA LEU A 93 41.84 -63.04 -40.96
C LEU A 93 41.49 -64.52 -40.79
N ASN A 94 42.47 -65.32 -40.37
CA ASN A 94 42.31 -66.74 -40.00
C ASN A 94 43.34 -67.11 -38.92
N LEU A 95 43.20 -68.32 -38.36
CA LEU A 95 44.06 -68.83 -37.29
C LEU A 95 45.17 -69.79 -37.79
N ASP A 96 45.22 -70.08 -39.09
CA ASP A 96 46.08 -71.13 -39.66
C ASP A 96 47.59 -70.76 -39.71
N ASP A 97 47.92 -69.47 -39.85
CA ASP A 97 49.30 -68.95 -39.96
C ASP A 97 50.01 -68.79 -38.59
N ARG A 98 49.94 -69.82 -37.73
CA ARG A 98 50.40 -69.76 -36.31
C ARG A 98 49.84 -68.55 -35.54
N HIS A 99 48.67 -68.06 -35.95
CA HIS A 99 48.04 -66.85 -35.45
C HIS A 99 48.78 -65.52 -35.72
N GLU A 100 49.87 -65.48 -36.50
CA GLU A 100 50.73 -64.28 -36.59
C GLU A 100 49.98 -63.05 -37.10
N ARG A 101 49.23 -63.16 -38.20
CA ARG A 101 48.44 -62.05 -38.75
C ARG A 101 47.32 -61.60 -37.80
N ALA A 102 46.58 -62.54 -37.25
CA ALA A 102 45.52 -62.23 -36.29
C ALA A 102 46.08 -61.59 -35.00
N PHE A 103 47.23 -62.06 -34.52
CA PHE A 103 47.93 -61.51 -33.36
C PHE A 103 48.41 -60.06 -33.62
N GLN A 104 49.01 -59.79 -34.78
CA GLN A 104 49.42 -58.45 -35.17
C GLN A 104 48.23 -57.50 -35.31
N THR A 105 47.13 -57.95 -35.92
CA THR A 105 45.90 -57.14 -36.02
C THR A 105 45.30 -56.86 -34.64
N PHE A 106 45.23 -57.85 -33.75
CA PHE A 106 44.71 -57.66 -32.38
C PHE A 106 45.60 -56.70 -31.59
N THR A 107 46.92 -56.81 -31.75
CA THR A 107 47.89 -55.87 -31.17
C THR A 107 47.66 -54.45 -31.68
N GLY A 108 47.40 -54.28 -32.98
CA GLY A 108 47.05 -53.00 -33.58
C GLY A 108 45.77 -52.40 -32.98
N VAL A 109 44.72 -53.21 -32.82
CA VAL A 109 43.46 -52.77 -32.18
C VAL A 109 43.68 -52.37 -30.72
N LEU A 110 44.40 -53.18 -29.94
CA LEU A 110 44.72 -52.88 -28.54
C LEU A 110 45.57 -51.60 -28.40
N THR A 111 46.46 -51.33 -29.36
CA THR A 111 47.29 -50.12 -29.36
C THR A 111 46.48 -48.87 -29.75
N ALA A 112 45.54 -49.01 -30.69
CA ALA A 112 44.69 -47.91 -31.14
C ALA A 112 43.56 -47.58 -30.16
N LEU A 113 43.08 -48.58 -29.41
CA LEU A 113 41.98 -48.46 -28.47
C LEU A 113 42.46 -48.77 -27.04
N PRO A 114 43.08 -47.81 -26.33
CA PRO A 114 43.66 -48.03 -25.00
C PRO A 114 42.66 -48.44 -23.91
N GLN A 115 41.36 -48.29 -24.18
CA GLN A 115 40.27 -48.75 -23.31
C GLN A 115 39.99 -50.25 -23.43
N VAL A 116 40.36 -50.88 -24.55
CA VAL A 116 40.19 -52.31 -24.76
C VAL A 116 41.30 -53.04 -24.00
N THR A 117 40.91 -53.93 -23.10
CA THR A 117 41.84 -54.71 -22.27
C THR A 117 42.24 -56.02 -22.96
N ALA A 118 41.31 -56.63 -23.70
CA ALA A 118 41.55 -57.87 -24.41
C ALA A 118 40.77 -57.91 -25.73
N VAL A 119 41.40 -58.48 -26.75
CA VAL A 119 40.78 -58.85 -28.02
C VAL A 119 40.86 -60.36 -28.15
N ILE A 120 39.73 -61.00 -28.39
CA ILE A 120 39.62 -62.45 -28.44
C ILE A 120 38.84 -62.84 -29.69
N TYR A 121 39.31 -63.86 -30.40
CA TYR A 121 38.49 -64.58 -31.37
C TYR A 121 38.32 -66.02 -30.91
N ALA A 122 37.06 -66.40 -30.71
CA ALA A 122 36.66 -67.74 -30.33
C ALA A 122 36.03 -68.43 -31.54
N PRO A 123 36.72 -69.37 -32.20
CA PRO A 123 36.12 -70.17 -33.26
C PRO A 123 35.18 -71.24 -32.68
N VAL A 124 34.24 -71.74 -33.49
CA VAL A 124 33.40 -72.90 -33.12
C VAL A 124 34.24 -74.17 -32.98
N GLU A 125 35.26 -74.31 -33.84
CA GLU A 125 36.22 -75.41 -33.83
C GLU A 125 37.64 -74.86 -33.65
N GLY A 126 38.38 -75.39 -32.67
CA GLY A 126 39.75 -74.99 -32.38
C GLY A 126 39.93 -74.14 -31.12
N GLN A 127 41.16 -73.70 -30.90
CA GLN A 127 41.52 -72.88 -29.74
C GLN A 127 41.28 -71.40 -30.02
N ALA A 128 40.82 -70.66 -29.01
CA ALA A 128 40.65 -69.22 -29.14
C ALA A 128 41.98 -68.49 -29.08
N LEU A 129 42.15 -67.49 -29.95
CA LEU A 129 43.25 -66.54 -29.85
C LEU A 129 42.82 -65.42 -28.90
N ARG A 130 43.54 -65.25 -27.80
CA ARG A 130 43.31 -64.19 -26.81
C ARG A 130 44.54 -63.32 -26.69
N VAL A 131 44.41 -62.04 -27.01
CA VAL A 131 45.52 -61.08 -26.90
C VAL A 131 45.14 -60.02 -25.88
N THR A 132 46.07 -59.73 -24.97
CA THR A 132 45.93 -58.71 -23.92
C THR A 132 47.17 -57.83 -23.90
N LEU A 133 47.05 -56.60 -23.39
CA LEU A 133 48.21 -55.75 -23.10
C LEU A 133 48.62 -55.93 -21.64
N THR A 134 49.86 -56.36 -21.41
CA THR A 134 50.49 -56.40 -20.09
C THR A 134 51.72 -55.49 -20.14
N GLU A 135 51.77 -54.46 -19.29
CA GLU A 135 52.85 -53.45 -19.29
C GLU A 135 53.12 -52.82 -20.66
N GLY A 136 52.07 -52.65 -21.49
CA GLY A 136 52.17 -52.09 -22.84
C GLY A 136 52.65 -53.08 -23.91
N ILE A 137 52.88 -54.34 -23.55
CA ILE A 137 53.29 -55.41 -24.48
C ILE A 137 52.09 -56.33 -24.75
N ALA A 138 51.80 -56.58 -26.02
CA ALA A 138 50.77 -57.53 -26.40
C ALA A 138 51.26 -58.97 -26.16
N ILE A 139 50.48 -59.75 -25.41
CA ILE A 139 50.77 -61.14 -25.11
C ILE A 139 49.57 -62.03 -25.45
N SER A 140 49.84 -63.24 -25.95
CA SER A 140 48.82 -64.27 -26.12
C SER A 140 48.58 -64.98 -24.78
N VAL A 141 47.31 -65.11 -24.37
CA VAL A 141 46.94 -65.78 -23.13
C VAL A 141 46.69 -67.27 -23.40
N PRO A 142 47.45 -68.19 -22.76
CA PRO A 142 47.26 -69.62 -22.92
C PRO A 142 45.86 -70.10 -22.52
N ASP A 143 45.39 -71.18 -23.14
CA ASP A 143 44.12 -71.79 -22.77
C ASP A 143 44.17 -72.38 -21.35
N ALA A 144 43.10 -72.18 -20.60
CA ALA A 144 42.87 -72.79 -19.29
C ALA A 144 41.47 -73.42 -19.26
N PRO A 145 41.23 -74.53 -18.53
CA PRO A 145 39.93 -75.22 -18.51
C PRO A 145 38.74 -74.31 -18.20
N ALA A 146 38.90 -73.36 -17.28
CA ALA A 146 37.88 -72.37 -16.93
C ALA A 146 37.58 -71.39 -18.09
N LEU A 147 38.58 -71.03 -18.89
CA LEU A 147 38.42 -70.15 -20.06
C LEU A 147 37.72 -70.88 -21.22
N VAL A 148 38.02 -72.15 -21.43
CA VAL A 148 37.36 -72.99 -22.44
C VAL A 148 35.87 -73.18 -22.12
N GLN A 149 35.53 -73.47 -20.87
CA GLN A 149 34.12 -73.60 -20.46
C GLN A 149 33.34 -72.28 -20.64
N ARG A 150 34.00 -71.14 -20.41
CA ARG A 150 33.41 -69.81 -20.63
C ARG A 150 33.26 -69.51 -22.12
N GLN A 151 34.24 -69.87 -22.94
CA GLN A 151 34.17 -69.73 -24.39
C GLN A 151 32.93 -70.44 -24.95
N ASN A 152 32.67 -71.69 -24.54
CA ASN A 152 31.50 -72.43 -25.01
C ASN A 152 30.18 -71.72 -24.67
N ARG A 153 30.06 -71.18 -23.44
CA ARG A 153 28.88 -70.40 -23.05
C ARG A 153 28.69 -69.14 -23.90
N VAL A 154 29.78 -68.44 -24.20
CA VAL A 154 29.74 -67.23 -25.05
C VAL A 154 29.39 -67.59 -26.50
N LEU A 155 29.89 -68.71 -27.03
CA LEU A 155 29.56 -69.20 -28.37
C LEU A 155 28.07 -69.58 -28.50
N ASP A 156 27.52 -70.27 -27.49
CA ASP A 156 26.10 -70.63 -27.47
C ASP A 156 25.21 -69.38 -27.48
N PHE A 157 25.58 -68.35 -26.69
CA PHE A 157 24.89 -67.07 -26.69
C PHE A 157 25.06 -66.33 -28.03
N ALA A 158 26.29 -66.17 -28.52
CA ALA A 158 26.60 -65.45 -29.77
C ALA A 158 25.89 -66.06 -30.99
N ARG A 159 25.65 -67.38 -31.00
CA ARG A 159 24.86 -68.05 -32.04
C ARG A 159 23.43 -67.50 -32.15
N SER A 160 22.84 -67.08 -31.03
CA SER A 160 21.48 -66.52 -30.95
C SER A 160 21.41 -65.01 -31.18
N VAL A 161 22.55 -64.31 -31.32
CA VAL A 161 22.60 -62.87 -31.55
C VAL A 161 22.45 -62.57 -33.04
N ASP A 162 21.33 -61.96 -33.41
CA ASP A 162 21.02 -61.56 -34.81
C ASP A 162 21.60 -60.19 -35.19
N LYS A 163 22.07 -59.41 -34.21
CA LYS A 163 22.70 -58.10 -34.43
C LYS A 163 24.17 -58.27 -34.87
N PRO A 164 24.77 -57.28 -35.58
CA PRO A 164 26.19 -57.30 -35.93
C PRO A 164 27.11 -57.40 -34.71
N SER A 165 26.69 -56.78 -33.60
CA SER A 165 27.35 -56.84 -32.31
C SER A 165 26.36 -56.67 -31.16
N GLN A 166 26.76 -57.07 -29.96
CA GLN A 166 25.98 -56.89 -28.73
C GLN A 166 26.88 -56.79 -27.50
N TRP A 167 26.59 -55.81 -26.64
CA TRP A 167 27.17 -55.71 -25.30
C TRP A 167 26.52 -56.73 -24.37
N LEU A 168 27.34 -57.43 -23.59
CA LEU A 168 26.90 -58.41 -22.60
C LEU A 168 26.77 -57.78 -21.21
N THR A 169 26.10 -58.50 -20.32
CA THR A 169 26.12 -58.22 -18.88
C THR A 169 27.56 -58.20 -18.36
N PRO A 170 27.91 -57.26 -17.44
CA PRO A 170 29.21 -57.26 -16.78
C PRO A 170 29.49 -58.60 -16.10
N ILE A 171 30.75 -59.02 -16.08
CA ILE A 171 31.19 -60.29 -15.49
C ILE A 171 32.50 -60.12 -14.75
N TRP A 172 32.67 -60.82 -13.63
CA TRP A 172 33.95 -60.86 -12.93
C TRP A 172 34.96 -61.72 -13.70
N ILE A 173 36.20 -61.25 -13.82
CA ILE A 173 37.30 -62.03 -14.37
C ILE A 173 38.38 -62.17 -13.31
N GLN A 174 38.45 -63.34 -12.69
CA GLN A 174 39.40 -63.64 -11.60
C GLN A 174 40.87 -63.46 -12.03
N ALA A 175 41.20 -63.75 -13.29
CA ALA A 175 42.56 -63.55 -13.82
C ALA A 175 42.99 -62.07 -13.88
N VAL A 176 42.03 -61.14 -13.97
CA VAL A 176 42.25 -59.69 -14.02
C VAL A 176 41.91 -59.03 -12.67
N GLY A 177 41.17 -59.72 -11.80
CA GLY A 177 40.77 -59.23 -10.49
C GLY A 177 39.77 -58.07 -10.53
N GLN A 178 39.04 -57.91 -11.64
CA GLN A 178 38.10 -56.81 -11.84
C GLN A 178 36.87 -57.23 -12.65
N PRO A 179 35.77 -56.45 -12.58
CA PRO A 179 34.63 -56.60 -13.46
C PRO A 179 34.98 -56.16 -14.88
N VAL A 180 34.42 -56.86 -15.86
CA VAL A 180 34.66 -56.60 -17.27
C VAL A 180 33.33 -56.55 -17.99
N ILE A 181 33.18 -55.52 -18.82
CA ILE A 181 32.10 -55.45 -19.79
C ILE A 181 32.63 -55.81 -21.17
N THR A 182 31.82 -56.52 -21.94
CA THR A 182 32.30 -57.17 -23.16
C THR A 182 31.31 -56.94 -24.27
N VAL A 183 31.82 -56.56 -25.44
CA VAL A 183 31.06 -56.59 -26.70
C VAL A 183 31.45 -57.85 -27.45
N ILE A 184 30.44 -58.54 -27.98
CA ILE A 184 30.62 -59.66 -28.88
C ILE A 184 30.13 -59.29 -30.27
N ALA A 185 30.86 -59.74 -31.28
CA ALA A 185 30.47 -59.65 -32.68
C ALA A 185 30.46 -61.08 -33.26
N PRO A 186 29.29 -61.65 -33.58
CA PRO A 186 29.21 -62.97 -34.20
C PRO A 186 29.86 -62.99 -35.57
N VAL A 187 30.69 -64.00 -35.84
CA VAL A 187 31.30 -64.21 -37.17
C VAL A 187 30.46 -65.22 -37.94
N ARG A 188 29.83 -64.75 -39.02
CA ARG A 188 29.00 -65.59 -39.90
C ARG A 188 29.50 -65.49 -41.33
N ARG A 189 29.58 -66.64 -42.01
CA ARG A 189 29.86 -66.72 -43.46
C ARG A 189 28.62 -67.23 -44.16
N GLY A 190 27.80 -66.31 -44.68
CA GLY A 190 26.41 -66.64 -45.04
C GLY A 190 25.60 -66.98 -43.79
N ASP A 191 24.86 -68.08 -43.82
CA ASP A 191 24.06 -68.57 -42.67
C ASP A 191 24.89 -69.38 -41.65
N ASP A 192 26.17 -69.64 -41.95
CA ASP A 192 27.01 -70.51 -41.14
C ASP A 192 27.78 -69.72 -40.06
N PHE A 193 27.56 -70.07 -38.80
CA PHE A 193 28.22 -69.45 -37.65
C PHE A 193 29.60 -70.06 -37.43
N LYS A 194 30.65 -69.24 -37.57
CA LYS A 194 32.06 -69.68 -37.51
C LYS A 194 32.73 -69.39 -36.17
N GLY A 195 32.21 -68.47 -35.39
CA GLY A 195 32.77 -68.09 -34.09
C GLY A 195 32.31 -66.71 -33.68
N THR A 196 33.01 -66.10 -32.74
CA THR A 196 32.73 -64.72 -32.32
C THR A 196 34.00 -63.98 -31.97
N VAL A 197 34.04 -62.70 -32.37
CA VAL A 197 35.02 -61.73 -31.88
C VAL A 197 34.49 -61.13 -30.60
N ILE A 198 35.37 -60.96 -29.62
CA ILE A 198 35.04 -60.53 -28.27
C ILE A 198 36.05 -59.44 -27.89
N LEU A 199 35.55 -58.24 -27.58
CA LEU A 199 36.36 -57.14 -27.05
C LEU A 199 35.90 -56.84 -25.62
N SER A 200 36.86 -56.74 -24.71
CA SER A 200 36.58 -56.58 -23.29
C SER A 200 37.17 -55.28 -22.76
N VAL A 201 36.38 -54.56 -21.95
CA VAL A 201 36.76 -53.32 -21.25
C VAL A 201 36.63 -53.58 -19.75
N THR A 202 37.71 -53.34 -19.00
CA THR A 202 37.71 -53.46 -17.54
C THR A 202 37.07 -52.25 -16.88
N MET A 203 36.48 -52.45 -15.70
CA MET A 203 35.90 -51.38 -14.90
C MET A 203 36.94 -50.29 -14.56
N GLY A 204 38.21 -50.67 -14.31
CA GLY A 204 39.30 -49.71 -14.09
C GLY A 204 39.49 -48.77 -15.28
N LYS A 205 39.44 -49.27 -16.53
CA LYS A 205 39.53 -48.43 -17.74
C LYS A 205 38.36 -47.46 -17.90
N ILE A 206 37.18 -47.82 -17.41
CA ILE A 206 36.02 -46.90 -17.35
C ILE A 206 36.27 -45.83 -16.29
N GLY A 207 36.81 -46.21 -15.12
CA GLY A 207 37.19 -45.28 -14.05
C GLY A 207 38.26 -44.27 -14.48
N ASP A 208 39.32 -44.73 -15.17
CA ASP A 208 40.38 -43.87 -15.73
C ASP A 208 39.80 -42.80 -16.67
N PHE A 209 38.89 -43.20 -17.55
CA PHE A 209 38.20 -42.29 -18.47
C PHE A 209 37.38 -41.23 -17.72
N LEU A 210 36.60 -41.65 -16.72
CA LEU A 210 35.80 -40.72 -15.91
C LEU A 210 36.68 -39.77 -15.09
N ARG A 211 37.80 -40.27 -14.55
CA ARG A 211 38.81 -39.46 -13.87
C ARG A 211 39.44 -38.41 -14.79
N GLN A 212 39.77 -38.79 -16.02
CA GLN A 212 40.28 -37.84 -17.02
C GLN A 212 39.23 -36.77 -17.35
N MET A 213 37.95 -37.15 -17.43
CA MET A 213 36.85 -36.22 -17.64
C MET A 213 36.71 -35.24 -16.47
N THR A 214 36.82 -35.71 -15.22
CA THR A 214 36.85 -34.85 -14.04
C THR A 214 38.02 -33.88 -14.07
N GLN A 215 39.23 -34.34 -14.40
CA GLN A 215 40.43 -33.49 -14.44
C GLN A 215 40.41 -32.44 -15.57
N THR A 216 39.83 -32.78 -16.73
CA THR A 216 39.86 -31.93 -17.93
C THR A 216 38.69 -30.95 -17.99
N ASN A 217 37.52 -31.38 -17.52
CA ASN A 217 36.27 -30.65 -17.70
C ASN A 217 35.56 -30.29 -16.38
N ASP A 218 36.14 -30.66 -15.23
CA ASP A 218 35.54 -30.47 -13.90
C ASP A 218 34.15 -31.14 -13.78
N LEU A 219 33.98 -32.25 -14.49
CA LEU A 219 32.75 -33.05 -14.50
C LEU A 219 32.96 -34.32 -13.69
N HIS A 220 32.34 -34.38 -12.52
CA HIS A 220 32.29 -35.56 -11.66
C HIS A 220 31.22 -36.52 -12.18
N GLY A 221 31.56 -37.26 -13.24
CA GLY A 221 30.65 -38.20 -13.89
C GLY A 221 30.73 -39.62 -13.31
N PHE A 222 29.61 -40.32 -13.32
CA PHE A 222 29.52 -41.72 -12.92
C PHE A 222 28.57 -42.50 -13.85
N ILE A 223 28.71 -43.82 -13.88
CA ILE A 223 27.87 -44.71 -14.68
C ILE A 223 27.32 -45.80 -13.77
N VAL A 224 25.99 -45.94 -13.74
CA VAL A 224 25.28 -46.99 -13.00
C VAL A 224 24.64 -47.96 -13.98
N TYR A 225 24.84 -49.24 -13.78
CA TYR A 225 24.20 -50.33 -14.49
C TYR A 225 22.94 -50.78 -13.74
N ASP A 226 21.81 -50.88 -14.45
CA ASP A 226 20.54 -51.41 -13.91
C ASP A 226 20.09 -50.70 -12.62
N GLY A 227 20.31 -49.38 -12.55
CA GLY A 227 19.82 -48.50 -11.49
C GLY A 227 20.44 -48.66 -10.09
N SER A 228 21.32 -49.62 -9.85
CA SER A 228 21.88 -49.85 -8.50
C SER A 228 23.35 -50.30 -8.45
N TRP A 229 23.94 -50.65 -9.59
CA TRP A 229 25.28 -51.24 -9.65
C TRP A 229 26.26 -50.27 -10.31
N VAL A 230 27.35 -49.91 -9.64
CA VAL A 230 28.30 -48.95 -10.19
C VAL A 230 29.10 -49.64 -11.30
N LEU A 231 29.05 -49.09 -12.52
CA LEU A 231 29.85 -49.54 -13.66
C LEU A 231 31.07 -48.65 -13.87
N GLY A 232 31.01 -47.38 -13.47
CA GLY A 232 32.11 -46.43 -13.59
C GLY A 232 32.02 -45.30 -12.58
N HIS A 233 33.18 -44.94 -12.01
CA HIS A 233 33.36 -43.86 -11.04
C HIS A 233 34.83 -43.37 -11.09
N PRO A 234 35.15 -42.08 -10.91
CA PRO A 234 36.53 -41.57 -10.97
C PRO A 234 37.48 -42.17 -9.89
N GLU A 235 36.91 -42.51 -8.73
CA GLU A 235 37.65 -43.05 -7.57
C GLU A 235 37.57 -44.58 -7.47
N LEU A 236 37.24 -45.26 -8.57
CA LEU A 236 37.00 -46.71 -8.55
C LEU A 236 38.17 -47.54 -8.03
N ASP A 237 39.40 -47.10 -8.32
CA ASP A 237 40.63 -47.79 -7.90
C ASP A 237 40.80 -47.82 -6.37
N ASN A 238 40.10 -46.94 -5.65
CA ASN A 238 40.14 -46.86 -4.19
C ASN A 238 39.12 -47.78 -3.51
N VAL A 239 38.26 -48.46 -4.30
CA VAL A 239 37.20 -49.34 -3.79
C VAL A 239 37.70 -50.77 -3.74
N ASP A 240 37.98 -51.28 -2.54
CA ASP A 240 38.34 -52.69 -2.34
C ASP A 240 37.09 -53.57 -2.45
N PHE A 241 36.75 -53.96 -3.69
CA PHE A 241 35.61 -54.82 -4.00
C PHE A 241 36.09 -56.18 -4.51
N GLN A 242 35.64 -57.25 -3.84
CA GLN A 242 35.71 -58.61 -4.35
C GLN A 242 34.30 -59.22 -4.39
N PRO A 243 33.81 -59.70 -5.54
CA PRO A 243 32.51 -60.34 -5.59
C PRO A 243 32.58 -61.65 -4.82
N GLY A 244 31.62 -61.83 -3.91
CA GLY A 244 31.44 -63.10 -3.22
C GLY A 244 31.14 -64.25 -4.18
N SER A 245 31.22 -65.50 -3.71
CA SER A 245 31.07 -66.75 -4.48
C SER A 245 29.72 -66.96 -5.20
N GLY A 246 28.81 -65.98 -5.15
CA GLY A 246 27.58 -65.91 -5.96
C GLY A 246 27.08 -64.48 -6.19
N GLY A 247 27.93 -63.47 -6.01
CA GLY A 247 27.55 -62.05 -6.02
C GLY A 247 27.49 -61.42 -7.41
N ASN A 248 26.77 -60.29 -7.50
CA ASN A 248 26.80 -59.41 -8.67
C ASN A 248 28.26 -58.98 -8.94
N PRO A 249 28.72 -58.99 -10.20
CA PRO A 249 30.09 -58.63 -10.54
C PRO A 249 30.43 -57.15 -10.33
N LEU A 250 29.46 -56.30 -10.02
CA LEU A 250 29.67 -54.88 -9.75
C LEU A 250 29.38 -54.54 -8.28
N PRO A 251 30.05 -53.53 -7.70
CA PRO A 251 29.70 -52.98 -6.39
C PRO A 251 28.37 -52.22 -6.46
N LYS A 252 27.62 -52.16 -5.35
CA LYS A 252 26.41 -51.33 -5.28
C LYS A 252 26.75 -49.86 -5.07
N ILE A 253 25.82 -49.00 -5.47
CA ILE A 253 25.88 -47.56 -5.14
C ILE A 253 25.96 -47.30 -3.62
N GLU A 254 25.41 -48.20 -2.80
CA GLU A 254 25.44 -48.12 -1.32
C GLU A 254 26.80 -48.50 -0.72
N ASP A 255 27.59 -49.29 -1.45
CA ASP A 255 28.90 -49.77 -0.97
C ASP A 255 29.98 -48.69 -1.15
N LEU A 256 29.72 -47.67 -1.98
CA LEU A 256 30.62 -46.55 -2.21
C LEU A 256 30.16 -45.34 -1.38
N ALA A 257 31.05 -44.84 -0.53
CA ALA A 257 30.82 -43.63 0.27
C ALA A 257 30.94 -42.34 -0.57
N ASP A 258 30.26 -42.28 -1.70
CA ASP A 258 30.21 -41.09 -2.56
C ASP A 258 28.89 -40.32 -2.36
N PRO A 259 28.95 -39.00 -2.11
CA PRO A 259 27.75 -38.19 -1.95
C PRO A 259 26.81 -38.17 -3.17
N ALA A 260 27.33 -38.35 -4.38
CA ALA A 260 26.54 -38.43 -5.60
C ALA A 260 25.61 -39.64 -5.59
N PHE A 261 26.09 -40.79 -5.08
CA PHE A 261 25.29 -42.00 -4.95
C PHE A 261 24.24 -41.91 -3.85
N ALA A 262 24.56 -41.23 -2.74
CA ALA A 262 23.58 -40.96 -1.68
C ALA A 262 22.40 -40.13 -2.20
N LEU A 263 22.67 -39.12 -3.03
CA LEU A 263 21.63 -38.35 -3.73
C LEU A 263 20.88 -39.23 -4.72
N PHE A 264 21.58 -39.84 -5.68
CA PHE A 264 20.99 -40.69 -6.72
C PHE A 264 20.06 -41.77 -6.16
N GLY A 265 20.50 -42.49 -5.12
CA GLY A 265 19.78 -43.63 -4.54
C GLY A 265 18.51 -43.29 -3.76
N GLY A 266 18.16 -42.02 -3.56
CA GLY A 266 17.00 -41.67 -2.75
C GLY A 266 17.13 -40.38 -1.94
N GLY A 267 18.36 -39.93 -1.69
CA GLY A 267 18.64 -38.75 -0.88
C GLY A 267 18.27 -37.44 -1.57
N GLY A 268 18.23 -36.39 -0.75
CA GLY A 268 17.92 -35.03 -1.20
C GLY A 268 16.50 -34.84 -1.75
N GLU A 269 16.23 -33.63 -2.20
CA GLU A 269 14.95 -33.27 -2.81
C GLU A 269 15.01 -33.48 -4.32
N ARG A 270 13.90 -33.94 -4.91
CA ARG A 270 13.81 -34.08 -6.36
C ARG A 270 13.59 -32.71 -7.00
N ALA A 271 14.49 -32.30 -7.89
CA ALA A 271 14.45 -31.01 -8.58
C ALA A 271 13.49 -31.04 -9.79
N LEU A 272 12.19 -31.22 -9.52
CA LEU A 272 11.13 -31.33 -10.55
C LEU A 272 11.09 -30.14 -11.52
N THR A 273 11.46 -28.94 -11.06
CA THR A 273 11.53 -27.75 -11.90
C THR A 273 12.62 -27.84 -12.96
N LEU A 274 13.75 -28.49 -12.67
CA LEU A 274 14.78 -28.76 -13.68
C LEU A 274 14.28 -29.80 -14.68
N LEU A 275 13.68 -30.90 -14.22
CA LEU A 275 13.14 -31.95 -15.09
C LEU A 275 12.11 -31.41 -16.08
N ARG A 276 11.22 -30.50 -15.65
CA ARG A 276 10.25 -29.85 -16.55
C ARG A 276 10.91 -29.02 -17.66
N ASN A 277 12.07 -28.43 -17.36
CA ASN A 277 12.76 -27.51 -18.28
C ASN A 277 13.99 -28.15 -18.95
N ALA A 278 14.20 -29.46 -18.75
CA ALA A 278 15.32 -30.23 -19.28
C ALA A 278 14.80 -31.58 -19.81
N PRO A 279 14.21 -31.63 -21.02
CA PRO A 279 13.43 -32.77 -21.50
C PRO A 279 14.22 -34.08 -21.70
N ARG A 280 15.57 -34.04 -21.64
CA ARG A 280 16.45 -35.20 -21.74
C ARG A 280 17.13 -35.56 -20.40
N VAL A 281 16.61 -35.08 -19.28
CA VAL A 281 17.08 -35.45 -17.95
C VAL A 281 16.08 -36.44 -17.36
N THR A 282 16.54 -37.62 -16.95
CA THR A 282 15.69 -38.65 -16.34
C THR A 282 15.40 -38.33 -14.88
N ASP A 283 16.43 -38.00 -14.12
CA ASP A 283 16.28 -37.59 -12.72
C ASP A 283 17.24 -36.45 -12.37
N ALA A 284 16.80 -35.62 -11.42
CA ALA A 284 17.58 -34.51 -10.90
C ALA A 284 17.30 -34.38 -9.41
N ARG A 285 18.35 -34.42 -8.58
CA ARG A 285 18.25 -34.36 -7.12
C ARG A 285 19.23 -33.37 -6.55
N ILE A 286 18.85 -32.72 -5.47
CA ILE A 286 19.60 -31.61 -4.87
C ILE A 286 19.64 -31.75 -3.34
N ASP A 287 20.79 -31.45 -2.75
CA ASP A 287 20.95 -31.21 -1.32
C ASP A 287 21.41 -29.75 -1.06
N ASN A 288 21.96 -29.49 0.13
CA ASN A 288 22.42 -28.15 0.48
C ASN A 288 23.63 -27.67 -0.34
N GLU A 289 24.46 -28.57 -0.86
CA GLU A 289 25.75 -28.24 -1.46
C GLU A 289 25.89 -28.71 -2.90
N ARG A 290 25.07 -29.65 -3.35
CA ARG A 290 25.29 -30.45 -4.56
C ARG A 290 24.01 -30.72 -5.33
N ILE A 291 24.17 -30.94 -6.62
CA ILE A 291 23.12 -31.33 -7.55
C ILE A 291 23.61 -32.54 -8.33
N VAL A 292 22.80 -33.58 -8.40
CA VAL A 292 23.03 -34.75 -9.26
C VAL A 292 21.97 -34.75 -10.35
N ILE A 293 22.41 -34.77 -11.60
CA ILE A 293 21.55 -34.92 -12.77
C ILE A 293 21.90 -36.22 -13.49
N THR A 294 20.88 -36.95 -13.94
CA THR A 294 21.06 -38.25 -14.58
C THR A 294 20.25 -38.39 -15.87
N ARG A 295 20.74 -39.26 -16.75
CA ARG A 295 20.08 -39.69 -17.98
C ARG A 295 20.26 -41.19 -18.16
N ASP A 296 19.17 -41.87 -18.46
CA ASP A 296 19.22 -43.29 -18.82
C ASP A 296 19.49 -43.46 -20.32
N THR A 297 20.26 -44.47 -20.66
CA THR A 297 20.57 -44.87 -22.04
C THR A 297 20.54 -46.39 -22.15
N ASP A 298 19.94 -46.89 -23.23
CA ASP A 298 19.86 -48.31 -23.58
C ASP A 298 20.85 -48.68 -24.71
N ARG A 299 21.70 -47.73 -25.12
CA ARG A 299 22.70 -47.93 -26.18
C ARG A 299 23.78 -48.93 -25.81
N PHE A 300 24.11 -49.01 -24.53
CA PHE A 300 25.20 -49.83 -24.02
C PHE A 300 24.66 -50.86 -23.03
N GLY A 301 25.09 -52.12 -23.15
CA GLY A 301 24.65 -53.23 -22.31
C GLY A 301 23.26 -53.80 -22.61
N GLU A 302 22.94 -54.93 -21.97
CA GLU A 302 21.60 -55.57 -22.07
C GLU A 302 20.54 -54.94 -21.16
N ARG A 303 20.99 -54.21 -20.14
CA ARG A 303 20.16 -53.45 -19.20
C ARG A 303 20.55 -51.97 -19.30
N PRO A 304 19.62 -51.03 -19.03
CA PRO A 304 19.89 -49.61 -19.18
C PRO A 304 21.04 -49.17 -18.28
N TRP A 305 21.86 -48.27 -18.82
CA TRP A 305 22.86 -47.53 -18.05
C TRP A 305 22.30 -46.17 -17.68
N THR A 306 22.59 -45.73 -16.48
CA THR A 306 22.32 -44.37 -16.03
C THR A 306 23.63 -43.60 -16.00
N LEU A 307 23.73 -42.59 -16.85
CA LEU A 307 24.82 -41.62 -16.86
C LEU A 307 24.48 -40.52 -15.86
N GLY A 308 25.33 -40.29 -14.89
CA GLY A 308 25.14 -39.28 -13.87
C GLY A 308 26.28 -38.28 -13.81
N VAL A 309 25.96 -37.05 -13.45
CA VAL A 309 26.94 -35.98 -13.19
C VAL A 309 26.59 -35.29 -11.89
N MET A 310 27.60 -35.13 -11.05
CA MET A 310 27.54 -34.35 -9.82
C MET A 310 28.10 -32.95 -10.09
N LEU A 311 27.34 -31.94 -9.68
CA LEU A 311 27.67 -30.52 -9.79
C LEU A 311 27.60 -29.87 -8.41
N LEU A 312 28.44 -28.86 -8.17
CA LEU A 312 28.33 -28.05 -6.96
C LEU A 312 27.17 -27.05 -7.10
N ARG A 313 26.43 -26.85 -6.01
CA ARG A 313 25.30 -25.92 -5.98
C ARG A 313 25.76 -24.47 -6.16
N GLU A 314 26.99 -24.14 -5.79
CA GLU A 314 27.57 -22.80 -6.00
C GLU A 314 27.64 -22.42 -7.49
N ASP A 315 27.96 -23.38 -8.36
CA ASP A 315 28.03 -23.19 -9.83
C ASP A 315 26.66 -22.88 -10.48
N VAL A 316 25.58 -23.17 -9.74
CA VAL A 316 24.18 -22.97 -10.09
C VAL A 316 23.55 -21.83 -9.26
N GLY A 317 24.23 -21.41 -8.18
CA GLY A 317 23.71 -20.50 -7.18
C GLY A 317 23.61 -19.07 -7.65
N ASN A 318 24.49 -18.65 -8.57
CA ASN A 318 24.54 -17.27 -9.07
C ASN A 318 23.23 -16.83 -9.75
N GLU A 319 22.65 -17.71 -10.57
CA GLU A 319 21.37 -17.47 -11.27
C GLU A 319 20.22 -17.34 -10.27
N VAL A 320 20.20 -18.20 -9.25
CA VAL A 320 19.17 -18.19 -8.20
C VAL A 320 19.34 -16.97 -7.28
N GLN A 321 20.57 -16.60 -6.92
CA GLN A 321 20.84 -15.41 -6.12
C GLN A 321 20.40 -14.13 -6.83
N ARG A 322 20.58 -14.03 -8.16
CA ARG A 322 20.05 -12.90 -8.94
C ARG A 322 18.52 -12.84 -8.86
N LEU A 323 17.83 -13.97 -8.94
CA LEU A 323 16.38 -14.04 -8.79
C LEU A 323 15.92 -13.59 -7.40
N ILE A 324 16.59 -14.05 -6.33
CA ILE A 324 16.32 -13.62 -4.96
C ILE A 324 16.57 -12.11 -4.80
N GLY A 325 17.71 -11.60 -5.30
CA GLY A 325 18.04 -10.18 -5.27
C GLY A 325 17.00 -9.31 -5.96
N MET A 326 16.55 -9.71 -7.16
CA MET A 326 15.46 -9.03 -7.88
C MET A 326 14.14 -9.06 -7.10
N SER A 327 13.86 -10.17 -6.40
CA SER A 327 12.67 -10.31 -5.57
C SER A 327 12.68 -9.37 -4.36
N VAL A 328 13.83 -9.26 -3.69
CA VAL A 328 14.02 -8.36 -2.55
C VAL A 328 13.91 -6.89 -2.98
N VAL A 329 14.61 -6.52 -4.06
CA VAL A 329 14.55 -5.14 -4.61
C VAL A 329 13.12 -4.80 -5.04
N GLY A 330 12.45 -5.71 -5.72
CA GLY A 330 11.06 -5.52 -6.14
C GLY A 330 10.08 -5.37 -4.97
N LEU A 331 10.24 -6.18 -3.92
CA LEU A 331 9.45 -6.06 -2.69
C LEU A 331 9.70 -4.72 -1.98
N LEU A 332 10.96 -4.28 -1.91
CA LEU A 332 11.32 -2.99 -1.33
C LEU A 332 10.66 -1.83 -2.09
N ILE A 333 10.69 -1.85 -3.42
CA ILE A 333 10.01 -0.87 -4.27
C ILE A 333 8.51 -0.85 -3.99
N LEU A 334 7.87 -2.02 -3.85
CA LEU A 334 6.44 -2.12 -3.52
C LEU A 334 6.13 -1.49 -2.16
N VAL A 335 6.94 -1.79 -1.13
CA VAL A 335 6.77 -1.23 0.22
C VAL A 335 6.95 0.29 0.20
N ILE A 336 7.98 0.80 -0.48
CA ILE A 336 8.23 2.24 -0.63
C ILE A 336 7.07 2.91 -1.37
N ALA A 337 6.57 2.31 -2.46
CA ALA A 337 5.44 2.86 -3.22
C ALA A 337 4.19 2.96 -2.35
N VAL A 338 3.81 1.88 -1.67
CA VAL A 338 2.66 1.85 -0.74
C VAL A 338 2.83 2.88 0.39
N PHE A 339 4.03 3.01 0.95
CA PHE A 339 4.32 4.00 1.98
C PHE A 339 4.15 5.44 1.48
N ILE A 340 4.69 5.77 0.30
CA ILE A 340 4.54 7.09 -0.33
C ILE A 340 3.06 7.37 -0.61
N GLY A 341 2.33 6.40 -1.17
CA GLY A 341 0.89 6.51 -1.43
C GLY A 341 0.08 6.75 -0.16
N PHE A 342 0.38 6.01 0.92
CA PHE A 342 -0.24 6.18 2.22
C PHE A 342 0.03 7.58 2.81
N MET A 343 1.28 8.04 2.78
CA MET A 343 1.67 9.37 3.24
C MET A 343 0.92 10.46 2.45
N PHE A 344 0.87 10.35 1.13
CA PHE A 344 0.16 11.28 0.27
C PHE A 344 -1.33 11.31 0.58
N ALA A 345 -1.98 10.15 0.66
CA ALA A 345 -3.40 10.02 0.97
C ALA A 345 -3.74 10.61 2.35
N ARG A 346 -2.92 10.33 3.37
CA ARG A 346 -3.10 10.88 4.72
C ARG A 346 -2.94 12.41 4.74
N ARG A 347 -1.96 12.94 3.99
CA ARG A 347 -1.72 14.38 3.89
C ARG A 347 -2.90 15.10 3.21
N LEU A 348 -3.42 14.54 2.12
CA LEU A 348 -4.56 15.10 1.40
C LEU A 348 -5.81 15.09 2.28
N ASN A 349 -6.11 13.96 2.93
CA ASN A 349 -7.27 13.82 3.81
C ASN A 349 -7.24 14.80 4.99
N ARG A 350 -6.06 14.99 5.62
CA ARG A 350 -5.92 15.94 6.73
C ARG A 350 -6.27 17.37 6.31
N GLN A 351 -5.90 17.78 5.09
CA GLN A 351 -6.20 19.12 4.60
C GLN A 351 -7.67 19.28 4.23
N ILE A 352 -8.26 18.31 3.54
CA ILE A 352 -9.69 18.36 3.20
C ILE A 352 -10.55 18.37 4.47
N SER A 353 -10.21 17.55 5.47
CA SER A 353 -10.95 17.54 6.74
C SER A 353 -10.91 18.89 7.46
N ARG A 354 -9.81 19.64 7.38
CA ARG A 354 -9.71 20.98 8.00
C ARG A 354 -10.60 22.00 7.29
N LEU A 355 -10.66 21.97 5.97
CA LEU A 355 -11.59 22.79 5.18
C LEU A 355 -13.04 22.48 5.56
N VAL A 356 -13.39 21.18 5.66
CA VAL A 356 -14.74 20.74 6.05
C VAL A 356 -15.08 21.17 7.49
N THR A 357 -14.18 20.99 8.44
CA THR A 357 -14.40 21.41 9.84
C THR A 357 -14.58 22.92 9.96
N SER A 358 -13.77 23.70 9.24
CA SER A 358 -13.85 25.17 9.26
C SER A 358 -15.13 25.66 8.58
N ALA A 359 -15.53 25.04 7.47
CA ALA A 359 -16.81 25.32 6.82
C ALA A 359 -18.02 25.00 7.73
N SER A 360 -17.91 23.92 8.52
CA SER A 360 -18.95 23.54 9.50
C SER A 360 -19.02 24.50 10.69
N ALA A 361 -17.92 25.17 11.05
CA ALA A 361 -17.90 26.19 12.09
C ALA A 361 -18.65 27.47 11.65
N LEU A 362 -18.52 27.85 10.38
CA LEU A 362 -19.29 28.96 9.79
C LEU A 362 -20.80 28.71 9.82
N THR A 363 -21.25 27.48 9.53
CA THR A 363 -22.69 27.13 9.64
C THR A 363 -23.23 27.20 11.07
N ARG A 364 -22.36 27.17 12.09
CA ARG A 364 -22.75 27.28 13.50
C ARG A 364 -22.56 28.70 14.07
N LEU A 365 -22.25 29.69 13.23
CA LEU A 365 -22.11 31.10 13.62
C LEU A 365 -21.04 31.38 14.69
N GLU A 366 -20.06 30.48 14.87
CA GLU A 366 -18.89 30.71 15.71
C GLU A 366 -17.83 31.55 14.96
N VAL A 367 -18.25 32.57 14.20
CA VAL A 367 -17.39 33.31 13.25
C VAL A 367 -16.24 34.01 13.98
N ALA A 368 -16.49 34.57 15.17
CA ALA A 368 -15.47 35.20 16.01
C ALA A 368 -14.29 34.25 16.31
N ASN A 369 -14.59 32.97 16.56
CA ASN A 369 -13.62 31.95 16.99
C ASN A 369 -13.25 30.93 15.90
N ALA A 370 -13.73 31.11 14.66
CA ALA A 370 -13.45 30.19 13.57
C ALA A 370 -11.92 30.14 13.30
N PRO A 371 -11.26 28.99 13.47
CA PRO A 371 -9.82 28.88 13.25
C PRO A 371 -9.50 29.08 11.76
N LEU A 372 -8.48 29.90 11.48
CA LEU A 372 -7.98 30.11 10.12
C LEU A 372 -7.49 28.78 9.52
N VAL A 373 -7.78 28.59 8.24
CA VAL A 373 -7.28 27.41 7.51
C VAL A 373 -5.80 27.66 7.19
N PRO A 374 -4.88 26.81 7.68
CA PRO A 374 -3.46 26.97 7.43
C PRO A 374 -3.12 26.70 5.96
N ASP A 375 -2.04 27.32 5.49
CA ASP A 375 -1.60 27.24 4.10
C ASP A 375 -1.18 25.81 3.67
N SER A 376 -1.17 25.56 2.37
CA SER A 376 -0.86 24.28 1.76
C SER A 376 0.26 24.39 0.74
N ARG A 377 1.12 23.37 0.66
CA ARG A 377 2.14 23.26 -0.40
C ARG A 377 1.54 22.94 -1.78
N ILE A 378 0.27 22.57 -1.83
CA ILE A 378 -0.46 22.31 -3.07
C ILE A 378 -1.17 23.61 -3.42
N SER A 379 -0.86 24.17 -4.59
CA SER A 379 -1.34 25.47 -5.06
C SER A 379 -2.86 25.62 -4.98
N GLU A 380 -3.60 24.64 -5.48
CA GLU A 380 -5.06 24.65 -5.52
C GLU A 380 -5.67 24.66 -4.12
N LEU A 381 -5.02 23.97 -3.16
CA LEU A 381 -5.43 23.96 -1.76
C LEU A 381 -5.04 25.25 -1.03
N SER A 382 -3.92 25.88 -1.40
CA SER A 382 -3.53 27.21 -0.91
C SER A 382 -4.54 28.25 -1.37
N ASP A 383 -4.88 28.26 -2.66
CA ASP A 383 -5.83 29.22 -3.23
C ASP A 383 -7.21 29.08 -2.56
N ALA A 384 -7.66 27.84 -2.36
CA ALA A 384 -8.89 27.56 -1.63
C ALA A 384 -8.82 28.05 -0.16
N ALA A 385 -7.72 27.79 0.55
CA ALA A 385 -7.54 28.24 1.93
C ALA A 385 -7.50 29.77 2.03
N GLN A 386 -6.80 30.44 1.10
CA GLN A 386 -6.73 31.90 1.06
C GLN A 386 -8.09 32.53 0.76
N ALA A 387 -8.80 32.04 -0.26
CA ALA A 387 -10.15 32.52 -0.58
C ALA A 387 -11.09 32.35 0.61
N PHE A 388 -11.02 31.20 1.28
CA PHE A 388 -11.81 30.90 2.47
C PHE A 388 -11.48 31.82 3.66
N ASN A 389 -10.19 32.05 3.93
CA ASN A 389 -9.76 32.97 4.99
C ASN A 389 -10.16 34.43 4.69
N ARG A 390 -10.09 34.88 3.43
CA ARG A 390 -10.59 36.20 3.02
C ARG A 390 -12.09 36.34 3.24
N MET A 391 -12.86 35.29 2.95
CA MET A 391 -14.30 35.25 3.23
C MET A 391 -14.61 35.36 4.73
N ILE A 392 -13.90 34.62 5.58
CA ILE A 392 -14.04 34.75 7.06
C ILE A 392 -13.73 36.19 7.50
N GLY A 393 -12.63 36.77 6.99
CA GLY A 393 -12.26 38.16 7.31
C GLY A 393 -13.35 39.16 6.90
N ALA A 394 -13.91 39.02 5.70
CA ALA A 394 -15.00 39.86 5.23
C ALA A 394 -16.27 39.71 6.08
N LEU A 395 -16.62 38.49 6.50
CA LEU A 395 -17.79 38.24 7.33
C LEU A 395 -17.63 38.85 8.74
N LYS A 396 -16.43 38.76 9.34
CA LYS A 396 -16.12 39.43 10.62
C LYS A 396 -16.27 40.95 10.53
N LEU A 397 -15.83 41.56 9.43
CA LEU A 397 -16.03 43.00 9.20
C LEU A 397 -17.52 43.33 9.05
N PHE A 398 -18.30 42.47 8.37
CA PHE A 398 -19.73 42.66 8.19
C PHE A 398 -20.52 42.67 9.52
N GLU A 399 -20.09 41.89 10.53
CA GLU A 399 -20.67 41.91 11.89
C GLU A 399 -20.56 43.28 12.57
N THR A 400 -19.60 44.14 12.19
CA THR A 400 -19.44 45.48 12.77
C THR A 400 -20.43 46.50 12.21
N TYR A 401 -21.00 46.24 11.02
CA TYR A 401 -21.84 47.20 10.30
C TYR A 401 -23.32 46.82 10.27
N VAL A 402 -23.68 45.62 10.75
CA VAL A 402 -25.05 45.09 10.72
C VAL A 402 -25.39 44.53 12.09
N PRO A 403 -26.60 44.80 12.63
CA PRO A 403 -27.00 44.29 13.95
C PRO A 403 -26.80 42.78 14.05
N LYS A 404 -26.06 42.35 15.09
CA LYS A 404 -25.66 40.97 15.31
C LYS A 404 -26.84 40.00 15.27
N GLN A 405 -27.96 40.38 15.88
CA GLN A 405 -29.18 39.57 15.92
C GLN A 405 -29.80 39.34 14.52
N LEU A 406 -29.64 40.29 13.59
CA LEU A 406 -30.12 40.14 12.21
C LEU A 406 -29.29 39.09 11.45
N VAL A 407 -27.96 39.16 11.58
CA VAL A 407 -27.04 38.20 10.94
C VAL A 407 -27.27 36.78 11.49
N LEU A 408 -27.49 36.65 12.80
CA LEU A 408 -27.81 35.38 13.46
C LEU A 408 -29.10 34.76 12.91
N GLY A 409 -30.15 35.55 12.70
CA GLY A 409 -31.42 35.10 12.14
C GLY A 409 -31.30 34.59 10.70
N LEU A 410 -30.57 35.32 9.84
CA LEU A 410 -30.40 34.99 8.41
C LEU A 410 -29.63 33.69 8.20
N VAL A 411 -28.54 33.47 8.93
CA VAL A 411 -27.68 32.29 8.74
C VAL A 411 -28.32 31.01 9.30
N GLN A 412 -29.11 31.09 10.39
CA GLN A 412 -29.77 29.90 10.97
C GLN A 412 -30.98 29.44 10.17
N ARG A 413 -31.79 30.38 9.66
CA ARG A 413 -33.07 30.06 9.02
C ARG A 413 -32.95 29.94 7.50
N GLY A 414 -31.90 30.48 6.89
CA GLY A 414 -31.72 30.46 5.44
C GLY A 414 -32.81 31.23 4.68
N GLU A 415 -33.63 32.01 5.39
CA GLU A 415 -34.75 32.79 4.86
C GLU A 415 -34.43 34.28 4.96
N THR A 416 -34.78 35.04 3.93
CA THR A 416 -34.77 36.50 4.00
C THR A 416 -35.81 36.94 5.03
N ILE A 417 -35.45 37.82 5.97
CA ILE A 417 -36.42 38.49 6.87
C ILE A 417 -37.17 39.54 6.04
N GLU A 418 -37.96 39.11 5.07
CA GLU A 418 -38.63 39.97 4.09
C GLU A 418 -39.94 40.59 4.62
N THR A 419 -40.39 40.22 5.81
CA THR A 419 -41.70 40.60 6.33
C THR A 419 -41.59 41.76 7.30
N THR A 420 -42.23 42.88 6.94
CA THR A 420 -42.63 43.92 7.89
C THR A 420 -43.83 43.43 8.69
N GLU A 421 -43.84 43.65 9.99
CA GLU A 421 -44.90 43.22 10.89
C GLU A 421 -45.29 44.33 11.86
N GLU A 422 -46.57 44.41 12.22
CA GLU A 422 -47.02 45.29 13.28
C GLU A 422 -46.80 44.62 14.64
N ARG A 423 -46.07 45.29 15.53
CA ARG A 423 -45.80 44.82 16.88
C ARG A 423 -45.89 45.98 17.88
N ILE A 424 -46.28 45.64 19.12
CA ILE A 424 -46.13 46.55 20.25
C ILE A 424 -44.69 46.42 20.73
N LEU A 425 -43.93 47.51 20.69
CA LEU A 425 -42.53 47.58 21.12
C LEU A 425 -42.34 48.74 22.10
N THR A 426 -41.29 48.66 22.90
CA THR A 426 -40.82 49.81 23.71
C THR A 426 -39.63 50.44 23.00
N ILE A 427 -39.70 51.74 22.77
CA ILE A 427 -38.70 52.53 22.05
C ILE A 427 -38.03 53.49 23.04
N MET A 428 -36.71 53.60 22.96
CA MET A 428 -35.89 54.53 23.70
C MET A 428 -35.14 55.45 22.75
N PHE A 429 -35.13 56.73 23.08
CA PHE A 429 -34.18 57.70 22.55
C PHE A 429 -33.29 58.21 23.67
N THR A 430 -32.01 58.35 23.38
CA THR A 430 -31.05 59.06 24.26
C THR A 430 -30.44 60.22 23.51
N ASP A 431 -30.08 61.31 24.19
CA ASP A 431 -29.43 62.48 23.58
C ASP A 431 -28.52 63.21 24.57
N ILE A 432 -27.44 63.85 24.09
CA ILE A 432 -26.54 64.63 24.94
C ILE A 432 -27.00 66.10 24.93
N ARG A 433 -27.42 66.59 26.10
CA ARG A 433 -27.86 67.98 26.26
C ARG A 433 -26.70 68.94 25.99
N GLY A 434 -26.89 69.81 24.99
CA GLY A 434 -25.92 70.85 24.64
C GLY A 434 -24.76 70.34 23.78
N PHE A 435 -24.86 69.14 23.19
CA PHE A 435 -23.80 68.56 22.38
C PHE A 435 -23.29 69.46 21.26
N SER A 436 -24.18 70.15 20.54
CA SER A 436 -23.75 71.05 19.46
C SER A 436 -22.79 72.14 19.96
N THR A 437 -23.04 72.71 21.14
CA THR A 437 -22.17 73.70 21.76
C THR A 437 -20.88 73.07 22.27
N LEU A 438 -20.95 71.86 22.83
CA LEU A 438 -19.76 71.11 23.26
C LEU A 438 -18.83 70.80 22.06
N ALA A 439 -19.41 70.34 20.95
CA ALA A 439 -18.71 69.96 19.74
C ALA A 439 -18.04 71.16 19.03
N GLU A 440 -18.56 72.37 19.15
CA GLU A 440 -17.94 73.59 18.59
C GLU A 440 -16.56 73.88 19.21
N HIS A 441 -16.27 73.35 20.41
CA HIS A 441 -15.06 73.64 21.18
C HIS A 441 -14.06 72.47 21.21
N MET A 442 -14.33 71.37 20.51
CA MET A 442 -13.51 70.14 20.54
C MET A 442 -12.90 69.82 19.16
N GLY A 443 -11.74 69.15 19.14
CA GLY A 443 -11.15 68.64 17.92
C GLY A 443 -11.93 67.44 17.34
N ALA A 444 -11.92 67.25 16.02
CA ALA A 444 -12.67 66.17 15.37
C ALA A 444 -12.34 64.76 15.91
N ALA A 445 -11.08 64.51 16.26
CA ALA A 445 -10.65 63.24 16.86
C ALA A 445 -11.17 63.06 18.30
N GLU A 446 -11.15 64.13 19.10
CA GLU A 446 -11.64 64.13 20.48
C GLU A 446 -13.16 63.95 20.53
N ILE A 447 -13.90 64.57 19.61
CA ILE A 447 -15.36 64.37 19.46
C ILE A 447 -15.66 62.91 19.10
N ALA A 448 -14.90 62.34 18.15
CA ALA A 448 -15.11 60.96 17.74
C ALA A 448 -14.83 59.97 18.89
N GLU A 449 -13.76 60.18 19.66
CA GLU A 449 -13.44 59.38 20.85
C GLU A 449 -14.50 59.52 21.94
N LEU A 450 -14.96 60.75 22.19
CA LEU A 450 -16.06 61.04 23.12
C LEU A 450 -17.33 60.27 22.73
N LEU A 451 -17.75 60.39 21.47
CA LEU A 451 -18.94 59.72 20.95
C LEU A 451 -18.81 58.19 21.00
N ASN A 452 -17.68 57.64 20.58
CA ASN A 452 -17.47 56.19 20.61
C ASN A 452 -17.53 55.63 22.04
N THR A 453 -16.88 56.31 23.00
CA THR A 453 -16.91 55.91 24.42
C THR A 453 -18.32 56.03 25.00
N HIS A 454 -19.04 57.09 24.64
CA HIS A 454 -20.41 57.31 25.05
C HIS A 454 -21.35 56.23 24.49
N PHE A 455 -21.28 55.97 23.17
CA PHE A 455 -22.10 54.96 22.50
C PHE A 455 -21.83 53.56 23.03
N GLU A 456 -20.56 53.17 23.22
CA GLU A 456 -20.21 51.86 23.79
C GLU A 456 -20.84 51.66 25.17
N MET A 457 -20.77 52.68 26.03
CA MET A 457 -21.31 52.62 27.39
C MET A 457 -22.83 52.44 27.42
N LEU A 458 -23.54 53.23 26.60
CA LEU A 458 -25.01 53.20 26.52
C LEU A 458 -25.50 51.95 25.79
N ALA A 459 -24.91 51.61 24.64
CA ALA A 459 -25.24 50.41 23.87
C ALA A 459 -25.05 49.14 24.73
N SER A 460 -23.96 49.06 25.49
CA SER A 460 -23.73 47.94 26.41
C SER A 460 -24.83 47.80 27.48
N ALA A 461 -25.42 48.91 27.95
CA ALA A 461 -26.52 48.86 28.92
C ALA A 461 -27.84 48.41 28.25
N ILE A 462 -28.09 48.88 27.03
CA ILE A 462 -29.24 48.50 26.20
C ILE A 462 -29.20 47.01 25.86
N GLU A 463 -28.06 46.53 25.36
CA GLU A 463 -27.87 45.14 24.92
C GLU A 463 -27.87 44.15 26.09
N ALA A 464 -27.38 44.54 27.27
CA ALA A 464 -27.43 43.69 28.48
C ALA A 464 -28.87 43.37 28.89
N GLU A 465 -29.79 44.31 28.68
CA GLU A 465 -31.23 44.12 28.84
C GLU A 465 -31.89 43.73 27.51
N GLY A 466 -31.13 43.16 26.56
CA GLY A 466 -31.57 42.60 25.29
C GLY A 466 -32.42 43.55 24.44
N GLY A 467 -32.09 44.84 24.48
CA GLY A 467 -32.54 45.83 23.52
C GLY A 467 -31.72 45.76 22.25
N THR A 468 -32.33 46.21 21.16
CA THR A 468 -31.72 46.31 19.84
C THR A 468 -31.40 47.78 19.57
N VAL A 469 -30.12 48.13 19.45
CA VAL A 469 -29.72 49.45 18.95
C VAL A 469 -30.03 49.51 17.45
N ASP A 470 -30.95 50.40 17.07
CA ASP A 470 -31.36 50.58 15.68
C ASP A 470 -30.31 51.41 14.93
N LYS A 471 -30.05 52.62 15.43
CA LYS A 471 -29.10 53.55 14.80
C LYS A 471 -28.63 54.63 15.77
N TYR A 472 -27.47 55.19 15.43
CA TYR A 472 -26.94 56.43 15.99
C TYR A 472 -27.38 57.62 15.12
N ILE A 473 -27.87 58.69 15.73
CA ILE A 473 -28.37 59.89 15.04
C ILE A 473 -27.67 61.12 15.62
N GLY A 474 -26.53 61.52 15.05
CA GLY A 474 -25.69 62.55 15.67
C GLY A 474 -25.07 62.00 16.96
N ASP A 475 -25.41 62.60 18.10
CA ASP A 475 -25.07 62.16 19.46
C ASP A 475 -26.16 61.31 20.13
N ALA A 476 -27.28 61.08 19.43
CA ALA A 476 -28.41 60.33 19.95
C ALA A 476 -28.33 58.83 19.64
N ILE A 477 -28.91 58.00 20.53
CA ILE A 477 -29.14 56.57 20.29
C ILE A 477 -30.63 56.32 20.16
N MET A 478 -31.02 55.57 19.14
CA MET A 478 -32.36 54.99 19.03
C MET A 478 -32.28 53.49 19.26
N ALA A 479 -33.03 52.98 20.23
CA ALA A 479 -33.10 51.56 20.54
C ALA A 479 -34.55 51.10 20.77
N PHE A 480 -34.79 49.80 20.65
CA PHE A 480 -36.10 49.21 20.91
C PHE A 480 -36.01 47.80 21.51
N TRP A 481 -37.07 47.37 22.18
CA TRP A 481 -37.22 46.03 22.76
C TRP A 481 -38.49 45.35 22.23
N GLY A 482 -38.45 44.03 22.09
CA GLY A 482 -39.56 43.19 21.60
C GLY A 482 -39.45 42.76 20.12
N ALA A 483 -38.35 43.13 19.46
CA ALA A 483 -37.97 42.65 18.13
C ALA A 483 -36.44 42.64 17.97
N PRO A 484 -35.86 41.77 17.11
CA PRO A 484 -36.52 40.79 16.24
C PRO A 484 -37.13 39.60 17.00
N GLU A 485 -36.55 39.23 18.14
CA GLU A 485 -37.14 38.24 19.05
C GLU A 485 -38.29 38.85 19.85
N GLN A 486 -39.33 38.04 20.10
CA GLN A 486 -40.45 38.46 20.94
C GLN A 486 -40.03 38.42 22.42
N VAL A 487 -40.16 39.55 23.10
CA VAL A 487 -39.78 39.69 24.51
C VAL A 487 -41.00 40.21 25.29
N PRO A 488 -41.72 39.37 26.05
CA PRO A 488 -42.96 39.78 26.73
C PRO A 488 -42.79 40.92 27.76
N ASP A 489 -41.64 41.01 28.42
CA ASP A 489 -41.32 42.00 29.45
C ASP A 489 -40.53 43.21 28.89
N HIS A 490 -40.67 43.51 27.59
CA HIS A 490 -39.88 44.52 26.88
C HIS A 490 -39.92 45.92 27.51
N ALA A 491 -41.05 46.33 28.08
CA ALA A 491 -41.19 47.61 28.77
C ALA A 491 -40.37 47.67 30.07
N ALA A 492 -40.42 46.61 30.89
CA ALA A 492 -39.62 46.53 32.11
C ALA A 492 -38.11 46.53 31.81
N ARG A 493 -37.69 45.80 30.77
CA ARG A 493 -36.30 45.76 30.30
C ARG A 493 -35.79 47.13 29.86
N ALA A 494 -36.60 47.89 29.14
CA ALA A 494 -36.25 49.26 28.74
C ALA A 494 -36.06 50.18 29.95
N LEU A 495 -36.91 50.08 30.97
CA LEU A 495 -36.76 50.84 32.22
C LEU A 495 -35.48 50.45 32.98
N ARG A 496 -35.16 49.14 33.07
CA ARG A 496 -33.91 48.66 33.67
C ARG A 496 -32.67 49.18 32.91
N ALA A 497 -32.72 49.15 31.59
CA ALA A 497 -31.65 49.70 30.74
C ALA A 497 -31.46 51.20 30.98
N ALA A 498 -32.56 51.96 31.07
CA ALA A 498 -32.50 53.39 31.36
C ALA A 498 -31.90 53.69 32.75
N ALA A 499 -32.30 52.94 33.77
CA ALA A 499 -31.74 53.05 35.11
C ALA A 499 -30.22 52.73 35.12
N GLU A 500 -29.81 51.71 34.37
CA GLU A 500 -28.40 51.39 34.19
C GLU A 500 -27.62 52.48 33.45
N ILE A 501 -28.21 53.07 32.40
CA ILE A 501 -27.65 54.23 31.69
C ILE A 501 -27.42 55.39 32.68
N GLN A 502 -28.42 55.74 33.50
CA GLN A 502 -28.28 56.82 34.48
C GLN A 502 -27.15 56.54 35.48
N ARG A 503 -27.01 55.29 35.96
CA ARG A 503 -25.90 54.91 36.85
C ARG A 503 -24.53 55.04 36.19
N ARG A 504 -24.40 54.56 34.94
CA ARG A 504 -23.13 54.62 34.18
C ARG A 504 -22.73 56.05 33.84
N VAL A 505 -23.69 56.88 33.42
CA VAL A 505 -23.47 58.30 33.13
C VAL A 505 -23.00 59.06 34.36
N ARG A 506 -23.62 58.83 35.53
CA ARG A 506 -23.17 59.44 36.79
C ARG A 506 -21.73 59.04 37.13
N ALA A 507 -21.40 57.74 37.04
CA ALA A 507 -20.05 57.27 37.30
C ALA A 507 -19.02 57.84 36.31
N ASP A 508 -19.36 57.95 35.03
CA ASP A 508 -18.51 58.60 34.02
C ASP A 508 -18.32 60.08 34.32
N ASN A 509 -19.38 60.79 34.71
CA ASN A 509 -19.30 62.19 35.11
C ASN A 509 -18.48 62.41 36.37
N ASP A 510 -18.54 61.53 37.35
CA ASP A 510 -17.69 61.61 38.54
C ASP A 510 -16.21 61.45 38.17
N ALA A 511 -15.91 60.53 37.24
CA ALA A 511 -14.56 60.37 36.69
C ALA A 511 -14.11 61.59 35.86
N ARG A 512 -15.01 62.17 35.05
CA ARG A 512 -14.76 63.41 34.28
C ARG A 512 -14.44 64.58 35.20
N ARG A 513 -15.29 64.82 36.20
CA ARG A 513 -15.08 65.86 37.22
C ARG A 513 -13.75 65.71 37.94
N ALA A 514 -13.36 64.47 38.28
CA ALA A 514 -12.08 64.19 38.91
C ALA A 514 -10.86 64.53 38.02
N ARG A 515 -11.03 64.51 36.70
CA ARG A 515 -10.01 64.93 35.71
C ARG A 515 -10.08 66.42 35.35
N GLY A 516 -11.11 67.13 35.81
CA GLY A 516 -11.37 68.53 35.44
C GLY A 516 -12.14 68.68 34.12
N ASP A 517 -12.69 67.59 33.57
CA ASP A 517 -13.53 67.60 32.37
C ASP A 517 -14.97 68.06 32.71
N GLU A 518 -15.66 68.63 31.74
CA GLU A 518 -17.09 68.96 31.86
C GLU A 518 -17.96 67.70 31.94
N ALA A 519 -18.96 67.70 32.82
CA ALA A 519 -19.91 66.61 32.97
C ALA A 519 -20.89 66.59 31.79
N LEU A 520 -21.14 65.40 31.23
CA LEU A 520 -22.14 65.18 30.19
C LEU A 520 -23.53 65.08 30.81
N ARG A 521 -24.49 65.79 30.23
CA ARG A 521 -25.89 65.72 30.65
C ARG A 521 -26.68 64.93 29.63
N ILE A 522 -27.28 63.82 30.04
CA ILE A 522 -27.97 62.89 29.14
C ILE A 522 -29.48 62.96 29.34
N ARG A 523 -30.22 62.84 28.26
CA ARG A 523 -31.68 62.77 28.26
C ARG A 523 -32.09 61.42 27.72
N VAL A 524 -33.12 60.82 28.31
CA VAL A 524 -33.68 59.54 27.89
C VAL A 524 -35.20 59.67 27.79
N GLY A 525 -35.76 59.38 26.62
CA GLY A 525 -37.19 59.33 26.39
C GLY A 525 -37.65 57.92 26.03
N ILE A 526 -38.66 57.40 26.74
CA ILE A 526 -39.14 56.03 26.58
C ILE A 526 -40.65 56.02 26.32
N HIS A 527 -41.07 55.30 25.28
CA HIS A 527 -42.48 55.11 24.97
C HIS A 527 -42.75 53.71 24.47
N THR A 528 -43.92 53.19 24.81
CA THR A 528 -44.40 51.88 24.36
C THR A 528 -45.63 52.08 23.50
N GLY A 529 -45.65 51.46 22.32
CA GLY A 529 -46.78 51.54 21.42
C GLY A 529 -46.63 50.65 20.20
N GLN A 530 -47.69 50.63 19.37
CA GLN A 530 -47.70 49.87 18.14
C GLN A 530 -46.81 50.54 17.08
N VAL A 531 -45.94 49.74 16.47
CA VAL A 531 -45.03 50.14 15.38
C VAL A 531 -45.00 49.07 14.32
N ILE A 532 -44.57 49.44 13.12
CA ILE A 532 -44.16 48.51 12.08
C ILE A 532 -42.66 48.26 12.25
N VAL A 533 -42.27 47.01 12.45
CA VAL A 533 -40.88 46.58 12.51
C VAL A 533 -40.56 45.70 11.31
N GLY A 534 -39.38 45.88 10.73
CA GLY A 534 -38.93 45.05 9.62
C GLY A 534 -37.88 45.71 8.76
N ASN A 535 -37.67 45.11 7.59
CA ASN A 535 -36.77 45.58 6.56
C ASN A 535 -37.36 46.78 5.81
N ILE A 536 -36.89 47.99 6.12
CA ILE A 536 -37.39 49.25 5.55
C ILE A 536 -36.27 49.95 4.77
N GLY A 537 -36.55 50.33 3.52
CA GLY A 537 -35.58 51.02 2.67
C GLY A 537 -35.86 50.86 1.17
N SER A 538 -34.82 51.01 0.37
CA SER A 538 -34.86 50.83 -1.09
C SER A 538 -34.21 49.50 -1.48
N LYS A 539 -34.39 49.06 -2.73
CA LYS A 539 -33.86 47.77 -3.24
C LYS A 539 -32.37 47.51 -2.93
N ASN A 540 -31.55 48.57 -2.86
CA ASN A 540 -30.10 48.45 -2.68
C ASN A 540 -29.62 48.86 -1.27
N ARG A 541 -30.52 49.32 -0.40
CA ARG A 541 -30.20 49.73 0.97
C ARG A 541 -31.43 49.58 1.85
N VAL A 542 -31.41 48.55 2.69
CA VAL A 542 -32.47 48.17 3.60
C VAL A 542 -31.89 48.20 5.01
N ASN A 543 -32.62 48.82 5.95
CA ASN A 543 -32.30 48.78 7.37
C ASN A 543 -33.42 48.00 8.07
N TYR A 544 -33.06 47.10 8.97
CA TYR A 544 -34.03 46.52 9.90
C TYR A 544 -34.29 47.55 11.00
N THR A 545 -35.47 48.15 11.02
CA THR A 545 -35.78 49.32 11.86
C THR A 545 -37.27 49.35 12.21
N VAL A 546 -37.66 50.23 13.14
CA VAL A 546 -39.04 50.44 13.56
C VAL A 546 -39.56 51.78 13.03
N VAL A 547 -40.79 51.80 12.54
CA VAL A 547 -41.47 53.01 12.04
C VAL A 547 -42.89 53.05 12.58
N GLY A 548 -43.32 54.22 13.06
CA GLY A 548 -44.67 54.43 13.57
C GLY A 548 -44.77 55.65 14.46
N ASP A 549 -45.99 56.00 14.85
CA ASP A 549 -46.24 57.14 15.74
C ASP A 549 -45.57 56.98 17.11
N ALA A 550 -45.46 55.75 17.61
CA ALA A 550 -44.79 55.48 18.88
C ALA A 550 -43.29 55.83 18.85
N VAL A 551 -42.61 55.69 17.70
CA VAL A 551 -41.20 56.12 17.54
C VAL A 551 -41.09 57.64 17.67
N ASN A 552 -41.98 58.37 16.98
CA ASN A 552 -42.03 59.83 17.05
C ASN A 552 -42.38 60.30 18.47
N THR A 553 -43.28 59.60 19.16
CA THR A 553 -43.64 59.89 20.54
C THR A 553 -42.44 59.73 21.47
N ALA A 554 -41.68 58.64 21.38
CA ALA A 554 -40.47 58.43 22.20
C ALA A 554 -39.44 59.56 22.00
N SER A 555 -39.15 59.95 20.75
CA SER A 555 -38.22 61.05 20.43
C SER A 555 -38.72 62.40 20.97
N ARG A 556 -40.03 62.63 20.99
CA ARG A 556 -40.61 63.87 21.56
C ARG A 556 -40.62 63.86 23.08
N ILE A 557 -40.75 62.70 23.73
CA ILE A 557 -40.59 62.57 25.18
C ILE A 557 -39.14 62.92 25.58
N ASP A 558 -38.13 62.47 24.83
CA ASP A 558 -36.75 62.93 25.00
C ASP A 558 -36.66 64.48 24.85
N SER A 559 -37.29 65.03 23.81
CA SER A 559 -37.30 66.48 23.59
C SER A 559 -37.95 67.26 24.73
N LEU A 560 -39.03 66.74 25.34
CA LEU A 560 -39.70 67.32 26.49
C LEU A 560 -38.78 67.41 27.71
N ALA A 561 -37.84 66.47 27.85
CA ALA A 561 -36.82 66.54 28.90
C ALA A 561 -35.91 67.77 28.78
N LYS A 562 -35.90 68.47 27.62
CA LYS A 562 -35.22 69.76 27.47
C LYS A 562 -35.89 70.88 28.28
N GLU A 563 -37.22 70.84 28.33
CA GLU A 563 -38.07 71.90 28.91
C GLU A 563 -38.18 71.75 30.42
N ILE A 564 -38.08 70.51 30.92
CA ILE A 564 -38.03 70.17 32.33
C ILE A 564 -36.59 70.41 32.82
N ALA A 565 -36.26 71.68 33.05
CA ALA A 565 -34.91 72.09 33.43
C ALA A 565 -34.50 71.51 34.80
N THR A 566 -33.67 70.46 34.80
CA THR A 566 -33.01 69.93 36.00
C THR A 566 -31.49 70.10 35.92
N GLU A 567 -30.84 70.11 37.08
CA GLU A 567 -29.37 70.06 37.24
C GLU A 567 -28.83 68.62 37.23
N GLU A 568 -29.69 67.64 36.91
CA GLU A 568 -29.33 66.23 36.94
C GLU A 568 -28.43 65.84 35.76
N ASP A 569 -27.51 64.91 36.03
CA ASP A 569 -26.59 64.34 35.05
C ASP A 569 -27.31 63.49 33.99
N CYS A 570 -28.42 62.85 34.37
CA CYS A 570 -29.22 62.07 33.44
C CYS A 570 -30.69 62.09 33.85
N ILE A 571 -31.55 62.65 32.99
CA ILE A 571 -33.00 62.71 33.15
C ILE A 571 -33.66 61.63 32.29
N ILE A 572 -34.54 60.84 32.91
CA ILE A 572 -35.28 59.77 32.23
C ILE A 572 -36.77 60.09 32.30
N LEU A 573 -37.41 60.22 31.14
CA LEU A 573 -38.85 60.38 31.01
C LEU A 573 -39.47 59.18 30.30
N THR A 574 -40.57 58.69 30.83
CA THR A 574 -41.32 57.56 30.26
C THR A 574 -42.81 57.87 30.18
N SER A 575 -43.50 57.34 29.15
CA SER A 575 -44.96 57.44 29.06
C SER A 575 -45.67 56.52 30.06
N GLY A 576 -46.93 56.85 30.36
CA GLY A 576 -47.85 55.99 31.11
C GLY A 576 -48.01 54.60 30.50
N ASP A 577 -48.07 54.49 29.17
CA ASP A 577 -48.17 53.20 28.48
C ASP A 577 -47.01 52.25 28.80
N THR A 578 -45.78 52.77 28.91
CA THR A 578 -44.60 51.97 29.26
C THR A 578 -44.66 51.52 30.72
N ARG A 579 -45.06 52.42 31.63
CA ARG A 579 -45.23 52.09 33.06
C ARG A 579 -46.30 51.02 33.24
N ASP A 580 -47.44 51.19 32.58
CA ASP A 580 -48.59 50.30 32.72
C ASP A 580 -48.27 48.91 32.13
N LEU A 581 -47.51 48.84 31.04
CA LEU A 581 -47.06 47.55 30.47
C LEU A 581 -45.95 46.87 31.29
N ALA A 582 -45.03 47.64 31.89
CA ALA A 582 -44.02 47.08 32.79
C ALA A 582 -44.64 46.48 34.07
N GLY A 583 -45.77 47.05 34.51
CA GLY A 583 -46.54 46.53 35.64
C GLY A 583 -45.93 46.83 37.02
N PRO A 584 -46.67 46.60 38.12
CA PRO A 584 -46.28 47.04 39.47
C PRO A 584 -45.02 46.37 40.03
N ALA A 585 -44.73 45.15 39.60
CA ALA A 585 -43.60 44.36 40.10
C ALA A 585 -42.23 44.92 39.66
N ASP A 586 -42.15 45.46 38.44
CA ASP A 586 -40.93 46.04 37.90
C ASP A 586 -40.86 47.56 38.09
N THR A 587 -42.02 48.24 38.13
CA THR A 587 -42.08 49.68 38.39
C THR A 587 -41.93 50.03 39.87
N GLY A 588 -42.32 49.14 40.80
CA GLY A 588 -42.13 49.30 42.24
C GLY A 588 -40.67 49.13 42.73
N VAL A 589 -39.71 49.02 41.80
CA VAL A 589 -38.27 49.05 42.11
C VAL A 589 -37.71 50.47 41.91
N TYR A 590 -38.41 51.33 41.16
CA TYR A 590 -37.98 52.67 40.78
C TYR A 590 -38.95 53.73 41.30
N ASP A 591 -38.45 54.91 41.65
CA ASP A 591 -39.32 56.05 41.91
C ASP A 591 -39.77 56.67 40.57
N LEU A 592 -41.06 56.49 40.25
CA LEU A 592 -41.69 57.02 39.06
C LEU A 592 -42.58 58.21 39.43
N GLN A 593 -41.99 59.40 39.44
CA GLN A 593 -42.69 60.63 39.75
C GLN A 593 -43.63 61.02 38.60
N ASN A 594 -44.93 61.14 38.90
CA ASN A 594 -45.92 61.59 37.92
C ASN A 594 -45.77 63.10 37.66
N LEU A 595 -45.42 63.48 36.43
CA LEU A 595 -45.30 64.89 36.00
C LEU A 595 -46.62 65.45 35.42
N GLY A 596 -47.66 64.62 35.36
CA GLY A 596 -48.98 64.93 34.84
C GLY A 596 -49.11 64.68 33.34
N GLU A 597 -50.30 64.98 32.83
CA GLU A 597 -50.60 64.96 31.40
C GLU A 597 -49.86 66.10 30.69
N ARG A 598 -49.20 65.79 29.57
CA ARG A 598 -48.49 66.76 28.73
C ARG A 598 -48.93 66.62 27.29
N GLU A 599 -49.11 67.75 26.61
CA GLU A 599 -49.31 67.76 25.16
C GLU A 599 -47.98 67.49 24.47
N ILE A 600 -47.97 66.45 23.62
CA ILE A 600 -46.82 66.13 22.78
C ILE A 600 -47.05 66.78 21.42
N ARG A 601 -46.17 67.73 21.06
CA ARG A 601 -46.26 68.51 19.82
C ARG A 601 -46.47 67.61 18.61
N GLY A 602 -47.63 67.71 17.96
CA GLY A 602 -47.96 66.94 16.74
C GLY A 602 -48.58 65.57 16.98
N ARG A 603 -49.21 65.34 18.13
CA ARG A 603 -50.10 64.20 18.44
C ARG A 603 -51.44 64.77 18.93
N GLU A 604 -52.56 64.14 18.58
CA GLU A 604 -53.86 64.48 19.18
C GLU A 604 -53.97 63.82 20.56
N GLY A 605 -54.29 64.62 21.59
CA GLY A 605 -54.40 64.15 22.99
C GLY A 605 -53.15 64.41 23.84
N THR A 606 -53.29 64.18 25.14
CA THR A 606 -52.21 64.26 26.12
C THR A 606 -51.60 62.89 26.35
N VAL A 607 -50.32 62.87 26.76
CA VAL A 607 -49.65 61.66 27.23
C VAL A 607 -49.25 61.88 28.69
N SER A 608 -49.55 60.89 29.53
CA SER A 608 -49.09 60.86 30.92
C SER A 608 -47.59 60.65 30.97
N ILE A 609 -46.85 61.58 31.60
CA ILE A 609 -45.38 61.52 31.67
C ILE A 609 -44.93 61.23 33.10
N PHE A 610 -43.99 60.30 33.23
CA PHE A 610 -43.33 59.95 34.48
C PHE A 610 -41.83 60.21 34.37
N GLN A 611 -41.23 60.76 35.42
CA GLN A 611 -39.78 60.81 35.57
C GLN A 611 -39.31 59.60 36.37
N LEU A 612 -38.30 58.89 35.88
CA LEU A 612 -37.66 57.79 36.58
C LEU A 612 -36.40 58.28 37.30
N ASP A 613 -36.32 58.06 38.60
CA ASP A 613 -35.08 58.17 39.37
C ASP A 613 -34.63 56.79 39.86
N ALA A 614 -33.44 56.36 39.43
CA ALA A 614 -32.89 55.06 39.79
C ALA A 614 -32.30 55.02 41.22
N ASN A 615 -32.22 56.15 41.93
CA ASN A 615 -31.56 56.25 43.24
C ASN A 615 -32.50 56.42 44.43
N VAL A 616 -33.82 56.51 44.21
CA VAL A 616 -34.82 56.54 45.29
C VAL A 616 -35.59 55.22 45.25
N PRO A 617 -35.45 54.33 46.26
CA PRO A 617 -36.33 53.18 46.39
C PRO A 617 -37.77 53.69 46.54
N SER A 618 -38.72 53.11 45.81
CA SER A 618 -40.14 53.49 45.92
C SER A 618 -40.60 53.44 47.38
N SER A 619 -41.16 54.54 47.88
CA SER A 619 -41.70 54.65 49.24
C SER A 619 -42.99 53.88 49.45
#